data_AF-A0A447RY33-F1
#
_entry.id   AF-A0A447RY33-F1
#
_cell.length_a   1.000
_cell.length_b   1.000
_cell.length_c   1.000
_cell.angle_alpha   90.00
_cell.angle_beta   90.00
_cell.angle_gamma   90.00
#
_symmetry.space_group_name_H-M   'P 1'
#
loop_
_entity.id
_entity.type
_entity.pdbx_description
1 polymer ?
#
loop_
_entity_poly.entity_id
_entity_poly.type
_entity_poly.pdbx_seq_one_letter_code
_entity_poly.pdbx_strand_id
1 'polypeptide(L)'
;MQVLDKVGVKWPHCLQVAGENGCAQLKIEEGERIFLGSNAGGIRKTTSMDFIFQHEQYLREFDLIHSGCYSYMETHLPQLRELNIPVSFDFSDDFVLEQALPLCRYVDFAFFSCADYSLAQTREIVQQAQASGSRIVCATRGDEGAILFDGQDWYQQAPDYVTPVDTMGAGDAFITAFICHFLAQPTG
;
A
#
# COMPACT_ATOMS: atom_id res chain seq x y z
N MET A 1 20.19 -4.87 5.93
CA MET A 1 20.36 -3.45 5.57
C MET A 1 21.18 -3.16 4.32
N GLN A 2 22.06 -4.07 3.87
CA GLN A 2 22.90 -3.85 2.68
C GLN A 2 22.14 -3.40 1.42
N VAL A 3 20.87 -3.77 1.22
CA VAL A 3 20.08 -3.33 0.05
C VAL A 3 19.64 -1.87 0.19
N LEU A 4 19.09 -1.47 1.35
CA LEU A 4 18.66 -0.09 1.61
C LEU A 4 19.83 0.89 1.44
N ASP A 5 21.01 0.54 1.95
CA ASP A 5 22.21 1.34 1.80
C ASP A 5 22.63 1.50 0.32
N LYS A 6 22.51 0.43 -0.49
CA LYS A 6 22.83 0.46 -1.93
C LYS A 6 21.90 1.37 -2.73
N VAL A 7 20.62 1.43 -2.34
CA VAL A 7 19.61 2.27 -3.02
C VAL A 7 19.47 3.66 -2.38
N GLY A 8 20.25 3.97 -1.35
CA GLY A 8 20.26 5.28 -0.69
C GLY A 8 19.04 5.56 0.20
N VAL A 9 18.30 4.53 0.61
CA VAL A 9 17.16 4.67 1.53
C VAL A 9 17.70 4.74 2.96
N LYS A 10 17.42 5.85 3.64
CA LYS A 10 17.79 6.04 5.06
C LYS A 10 16.86 5.24 5.97
N TRP A 11 17.42 4.65 7.02
CA TRP A 11 16.68 3.82 7.97
C TRP A 11 17.06 4.09 9.46
N PRO A 12 17.27 5.35 9.90
CA PRO A 12 17.81 5.66 11.23
C PRO A 12 16.93 5.17 12.39
N HIS A 13 15.64 4.97 12.13
CA HIS A 13 14.65 4.50 13.10
C HIS A 13 14.16 3.07 12.81
N CYS A 14 14.88 2.27 12.04
CA CYS A 14 14.50 0.87 11.82
C CYS A 14 14.83 0.04 13.06
N LEU A 15 13.79 -0.42 13.76
CA LEU A 15 13.93 -1.28 14.93
C LEU A 15 14.50 -2.64 14.53
N GLN A 16 15.52 -3.09 15.25
CA GLN A 16 16.07 -4.44 15.13
C GLN A 16 15.59 -5.28 16.31
N VAL A 17 14.93 -6.39 16.02
CA VAL A 17 14.38 -7.32 17.02
C VAL A 17 14.91 -8.72 16.74
N ALA A 18 15.15 -9.49 17.80
CA ALA A 18 15.51 -10.90 17.66
C ALA A 18 14.30 -11.71 17.18
N GLY A 19 14.44 -12.41 16.06
CA GLY A 19 13.41 -13.25 15.47
C GLY A 19 13.64 -13.47 13.97
N GLU A 20 12.86 -14.35 13.36
CA GLU A 20 12.93 -14.58 11.91
C GLU A 20 12.25 -13.44 11.15
N ASN A 21 12.91 -12.90 10.13
CA ASN A 21 12.28 -11.92 9.24
C ASN A 21 11.12 -12.56 8.46
N GLY A 22 10.16 -11.73 8.04
CA GLY A 22 9.14 -12.16 7.09
C GLY A 22 9.76 -12.72 5.81
N CYS A 23 9.28 -13.87 5.36
CA CYS A 23 9.81 -14.60 4.21
C CYS A 23 8.66 -15.25 3.43
N ALA A 24 8.67 -15.07 2.12
CA ALA A 24 7.82 -15.77 1.17
C ALA A 24 8.70 -16.61 0.22
N GLN A 25 8.24 -17.81 -0.09
CA GLN A 25 8.89 -18.75 -0.99
C GLN A 25 8.06 -18.87 -2.26
N LEU A 26 8.70 -18.62 -3.38
CA LEU A 26 8.10 -18.62 -4.71
C LEU A 26 8.89 -19.57 -5.60
N LYS A 27 8.19 -20.31 -6.45
CA LYS A 27 8.77 -21.05 -7.57
C LYS A 27 8.30 -20.43 -8.86
N ILE A 28 9.19 -20.36 -9.85
CA ILE A 28 8.83 -19.97 -11.21
C ILE A 28 8.88 -21.26 -12.05
N GLU A 29 7.74 -21.65 -12.63
CA GLU A 29 7.62 -22.77 -13.57
C GLU A 29 6.96 -22.26 -14.86
N GLU A 30 7.63 -22.40 -16.00
CA GLU A 30 7.12 -21.95 -17.32
C GLU A 30 6.71 -20.46 -17.39
N GLY A 31 7.30 -19.61 -16.55
CA GLY A 31 6.94 -18.19 -16.44
C GLY A 31 5.82 -17.91 -15.45
N GLU A 32 5.11 -18.95 -15.01
CA GLU A 32 4.07 -18.89 -13.99
C GLU A 32 4.67 -18.98 -12.58
N ARG A 33 4.04 -18.26 -11.66
CA ARG A 33 4.47 -18.19 -10.27
C ARG A 33 3.64 -19.10 -9.40
N ILE A 34 4.33 -19.98 -8.70
CA ILE A 34 3.74 -20.88 -7.74
C ILE A 34 4.20 -20.44 -6.35
N PHE A 35 3.27 -19.94 -5.56
CA PHE A 35 3.51 -19.65 -4.16
C PHE A 35 3.70 -20.96 -3.39
N LEU A 36 4.89 -21.16 -2.84
CA LEU A 36 5.25 -22.36 -2.08
C LEU A 36 4.89 -22.23 -0.60
N GLY A 37 4.84 -21.00 -0.09
CA GLY A 37 4.51 -20.72 1.31
C GLY A 37 5.15 -19.43 1.81
N SER A 38 4.82 -19.06 3.03
CA SER A 38 5.51 -18.00 3.77
C SER A 38 5.56 -18.36 5.25
N ASN A 39 6.43 -17.68 6.00
CA ASN A 39 6.37 -17.71 7.46
C ASN A 39 5.35 -16.69 8.03
N ALA A 40 4.38 -16.27 7.21
CA ALA A 40 3.29 -15.36 7.57
C ALA A 40 3.73 -14.07 8.28
N GLY A 41 4.82 -13.45 7.81
CA GLY A 41 5.31 -12.16 8.29
C GLY A 41 6.36 -12.23 9.40
N GLY A 42 6.69 -13.42 9.92
CA GLY A 42 7.75 -13.61 10.90
C GLY A 42 7.64 -12.66 12.11
N ILE A 43 8.76 -12.12 12.56
CA ILE A 43 8.87 -11.20 13.70
C ILE A 43 8.08 -9.90 13.50
N ARG A 44 7.84 -9.47 12.24
CA ARG A 44 7.03 -8.28 11.96
C ARG A 44 5.59 -8.48 12.43
N LYS A 45 4.98 -9.65 12.22
CA LYS A 45 3.60 -9.91 12.64
C LYS A 45 3.38 -9.81 14.16
N THR A 46 4.40 -10.13 14.95
CA THR A 46 4.30 -10.22 16.42
C THR A 46 4.93 -9.06 17.17
N THR A 47 5.67 -8.20 16.48
CA THR A 47 6.27 -6.99 17.06
C THR A 47 5.34 -5.80 16.79
N SER A 48 5.08 -4.93 17.76
CA SER A 48 4.30 -3.70 17.51
C SER A 48 5.14 -2.68 16.73
N MET A 49 4.49 -1.83 15.94
CA MET A 49 5.12 -0.66 15.30
C MET A 49 4.92 0.63 16.12
N ASP A 50 4.30 0.56 17.29
CA ASP A 50 4.09 1.72 18.18
C ASP A 50 5.37 2.52 18.50
N PHE A 51 6.54 1.88 18.46
CA PHE A 51 7.82 2.53 18.68
C PHE A 51 8.05 3.74 17.75
N ILE A 52 7.43 3.79 16.56
CA ILE A 52 7.59 4.92 15.64
C ILE A 52 7.05 6.24 16.23
N PHE A 53 6.09 6.17 17.15
CA PHE A 53 5.51 7.34 17.81
C PHE A 53 6.45 7.96 18.85
N GLN A 54 7.58 7.31 19.16
CA GLN A 54 8.68 7.95 19.90
C GLN A 54 9.48 8.92 19.01
N HIS A 55 9.22 8.91 17.70
CA HIS A 55 9.94 9.67 16.68
C HIS A 55 9.01 10.59 15.88
N GLU A 56 7.94 11.11 16.48
CA GLU A 56 6.98 11.98 15.79
C GLU A 56 7.62 13.19 15.10
N GLN A 57 8.65 13.79 15.69
CA GLN A 57 9.36 14.91 15.08
C GLN A 57 9.96 14.53 13.72
N TYR A 58 10.58 13.36 13.63
CA TYR A 58 11.12 12.82 12.39
C TYR A 58 10.00 12.50 11.39
N LEU A 59 8.90 11.88 11.84
CA LEU A 59 7.75 11.59 10.96
C LEU A 59 7.19 12.86 10.30
N ARG A 60 7.14 13.98 11.05
CA ARG A 60 6.65 15.28 10.56
C ARG A 60 7.57 15.98 9.57
N GLU A 61 8.78 15.46 9.33
CA GLU A 61 9.68 15.97 8.28
C GLU A 61 9.27 15.51 6.88
N PHE A 62 8.33 14.56 6.75
CA PHE A 62 7.91 13.96 5.49
C PHE A 62 6.54 14.48 5.03
N ASP A 63 6.37 14.56 3.71
CA ASP A 63 5.11 14.98 3.09
C ASP A 63 4.01 13.91 3.18
N LEU A 64 4.39 12.64 3.41
CA LEU A 64 3.46 11.50 3.43
C LEU A 64 4.07 10.30 4.17
N ILE A 65 3.20 9.51 4.82
CA ILE A 65 3.51 8.20 5.38
C ILE A 65 2.80 7.13 4.54
N HIS A 66 3.54 6.12 4.09
CA HIS A 66 2.99 4.96 3.39
C HIS A 66 3.10 3.69 4.26
N SER A 67 2.06 2.85 4.22
CA SER A 67 1.99 1.54 4.87
C SER A 67 1.11 0.59 4.04
N GLY A 68 1.03 -0.69 4.40
CA GLY A 68 0.07 -1.63 3.81
C GLY A 68 -0.35 -2.74 4.77
N CYS A 69 -1.24 -3.63 4.34
CA CYS A 69 -1.82 -4.71 5.17
C CYS A 69 -0.75 -5.63 5.80
N TYR A 70 0.34 -5.93 5.09
CA TYR A 70 1.43 -6.75 5.63
C TYR A 70 2.36 -6.01 6.60
N SER A 71 2.13 -4.72 6.80
CA SER A 71 2.75 -3.94 7.86
C SER A 71 1.98 -4.03 9.18
N TYR A 72 0.83 -4.71 9.26
CA TYR A 72 -0.06 -4.81 10.44
C TYR A 72 -0.17 -3.50 11.26
N MET A 73 -0.48 -2.41 10.55
CA MET A 73 -0.53 -1.04 11.07
C MET A 73 -1.96 -0.54 11.31
N GLU A 74 -2.98 -1.35 11.04
CA GLU A 74 -4.38 -0.96 11.02
C GLU A 74 -4.83 -0.35 12.35
N THR A 75 -4.39 -0.92 13.48
CA THR A 75 -4.70 -0.41 14.82
C THR A 75 -4.00 0.91 15.15
N HIS A 76 -2.97 1.28 14.41
CA HIS A 76 -2.17 2.50 14.60
C HIS A 76 -2.56 3.64 13.62
N LEU A 77 -3.40 3.36 12.62
CA LEU A 77 -3.91 4.37 11.70
C LEU A 77 -4.60 5.57 12.40
N PRO A 78 -5.39 5.38 13.49
CA PRO A 78 -5.94 6.51 14.23
C PRO A 78 -4.87 7.45 14.80
N GLN A 79 -3.81 6.89 15.36
CA GLN A 79 -2.71 7.67 15.94
C GLN A 79 -1.85 8.35 14.85
N LEU A 80 -1.63 7.68 13.71
CA LEU A 80 -1.01 8.32 12.55
C LEU A 80 -1.81 9.53 12.07
N ARG A 81 -3.15 9.45 12.10
CA ARG A 81 -4.01 10.55 11.69
C ARG A 81 -3.85 11.79 12.59
N GLU A 82 -3.60 11.62 13.88
CA GLU A 82 -3.32 12.71 14.82
C GLU A 82 -2.04 13.48 14.47
N LEU A 83 -1.14 12.90 13.67
CA LEU A 83 0.05 13.58 13.19
C LEU A 83 -0.26 14.64 12.12
N ASN A 84 -1.46 14.68 11.53
CA ASN A 84 -1.78 15.58 10.42
C ASN A 84 -0.81 15.47 9.24
N ILE A 85 -0.25 14.27 9.02
CA ILE A 85 0.55 13.92 7.85
C ILE A 85 -0.33 13.06 6.95
N PRO A 86 -0.39 13.31 5.63
CA PRO A 86 -1.11 12.46 4.71
C PRO A 86 -0.70 10.98 4.82
N VAL A 87 -1.68 10.08 4.88
CA VAL A 87 -1.46 8.63 4.96
C VAL A 87 -1.85 7.95 3.65
N SER A 88 -0.93 7.19 3.07
CA SER A 88 -1.19 6.24 2.00
C SER A 88 -1.23 4.82 2.57
N PHE A 89 -2.24 4.04 2.20
CA PHE A 89 -2.36 2.65 2.63
C PHE A 89 -2.68 1.72 1.46
N ASP A 90 -1.90 0.65 1.34
CA ASP A 90 -2.17 -0.46 0.43
C ASP A 90 -2.96 -1.58 1.14
N PHE A 91 -4.18 -1.81 0.68
CA PHE A 91 -5.06 -2.88 1.18
C PHE A 91 -4.80 -4.24 0.50
N SER A 92 -3.90 -4.31 -0.48
CA SER A 92 -3.59 -5.51 -1.27
C SER A 92 -4.82 -6.07 -1.99
N ASP A 93 -4.79 -7.35 -2.36
CA ASP A 93 -5.82 -8.15 -3.02
C ASP A 93 -6.66 -9.00 -2.05
N ASP A 94 -6.13 -9.31 -0.88
CA ASP A 94 -6.75 -10.17 0.14
C ASP A 94 -7.60 -9.39 1.17
N PHE A 95 -7.98 -8.15 0.84
CA PHE A 95 -8.81 -7.33 1.72
C PHE A 95 -10.22 -7.91 1.94
N VAL A 96 -10.73 -7.66 3.13
CA VAL A 96 -12.14 -7.89 3.47
C VAL A 96 -12.81 -6.53 3.62
N LEU A 97 -13.81 -6.23 2.77
CA LEU A 97 -14.41 -4.90 2.69
C LEU A 97 -14.94 -4.41 4.03
N GLU A 98 -15.61 -5.25 4.80
CA GLU A 98 -16.16 -4.88 6.10
C GLU A 98 -15.08 -4.47 7.11
N GLN A 99 -13.84 -4.94 6.91
CA GLN A 99 -12.67 -4.61 7.74
C GLN A 99 -11.92 -3.39 7.19
N ALA A 100 -11.84 -3.25 5.86
CA ALA A 100 -11.12 -2.17 5.19
C ALA A 100 -11.87 -0.82 5.25
N LEU A 101 -13.18 -0.82 5.01
CA LEU A 101 -13.98 0.42 4.93
C LEU A 101 -13.88 1.29 6.19
N PRO A 102 -13.98 0.75 7.42
CA PRO A 102 -13.80 1.56 8.63
C PRO A 102 -12.45 2.26 8.73
N LEU A 103 -11.38 1.70 8.15
CA LEU A 103 -10.03 2.24 8.18
C LEU A 103 -9.83 3.42 7.22
N CYS A 104 -10.64 3.50 6.16
CA CYS A 104 -10.54 4.53 5.12
C CYS A 104 -10.64 5.96 5.70
N ARG A 105 -11.34 6.15 6.83
CA ARG A 105 -11.42 7.45 7.53
C ARG A 105 -10.09 8.00 8.03
N TYR A 106 -9.07 7.15 8.15
CA TYR A 106 -7.73 7.49 8.63
C TYR A 106 -6.70 7.55 7.49
N VAL A 107 -7.10 7.25 6.26
CA VAL A 107 -6.21 7.07 5.10
C VAL A 107 -6.61 8.07 4.02
N ASP A 108 -5.68 8.93 3.60
CA ASP A 108 -5.92 9.92 2.55
C ASP A 108 -5.86 9.30 1.16
N PHE A 109 -4.97 8.32 0.95
CA PHE A 109 -4.79 7.59 -0.32
C PHE A 109 -4.92 6.08 -0.10
N ALA A 110 -6.05 5.51 -0.51
CA ALA A 110 -6.30 4.08 -0.39
C ALA A 110 -6.08 3.37 -1.73
N PHE A 111 -5.35 2.25 -1.70
CA PHE A 111 -5.09 1.40 -2.85
C PHE A 111 -5.67 0.01 -2.64
N PHE A 112 -6.37 -0.51 -3.65
CA PHE A 112 -6.97 -1.84 -3.66
C PHE A 112 -6.53 -2.59 -4.92
N SER A 113 -6.16 -3.86 -4.79
CA SER A 113 -5.92 -4.74 -5.94
C SER A 113 -7.20 -5.50 -6.28
N CYS A 114 -7.79 -5.18 -7.43
CA CYS A 114 -9.11 -5.64 -7.85
C CYS A 114 -9.04 -6.44 -9.17
N ALA A 115 -7.96 -7.17 -9.42
CA ALA A 115 -7.78 -7.96 -10.64
C ALA A 115 -8.90 -8.99 -10.86
N ASP A 116 -9.41 -9.61 -9.79
CA ASP A 116 -10.48 -10.61 -9.85
C ASP A 116 -11.90 -10.01 -9.86
N TYR A 117 -12.02 -8.67 -9.88
CA TYR A 117 -13.30 -7.98 -9.83
C TYR A 117 -13.68 -7.36 -11.17
N SER A 118 -14.95 -7.43 -11.52
CA SER A 118 -15.48 -6.69 -12.67
C SER A 118 -15.36 -5.18 -12.46
N LEU A 119 -15.39 -4.40 -13.54
CA LEU A 119 -15.35 -2.94 -13.46
C LEU A 119 -16.47 -2.36 -12.59
N ALA A 120 -17.67 -2.97 -12.63
CA ALA A 120 -18.80 -2.54 -11.82
C ALA A 120 -18.54 -2.76 -10.31
N GLN A 121 -18.07 -3.95 -9.93
CA GLN A 121 -17.70 -4.26 -8.55
C GLN A 121 -16.53 -3.38 -8.08
N THR A 122 -15.53 -3.17 -8.94
CA THR A 122 -14.38 -2.31 -8.62
C THR A 122 -14.83 -0.89 -8.33
N ARG A 123 -15.74 -0.33 -9.15
CA ARG A 123 -16.31 1.00 -8.90
C ARG A 123 -17.08 1.05 -7.58
N GLU A 124 -17.85 0.02 -7.27
CA GLU A 124 -18.59 -0.06 -6.01
C GLU A 124 -17.66 -0.05 -4.79
N ILE A 125 -16.56 -0.82 -4.83
CA ILE A 125 -15.51 -0.85 -3.80
C ILE A 125 -14.90 0.54 -3.61
N VAL A 126 -14.46 1.15 -4.72
CA VAL A 126 -13.83 2.48 -4.72
C VAL A 126 -14.77 3.55 -4.16
N GLN A 127 -16.05 3.51 -4.53
CA GLN A 127 -17.07 4.44 -4.00
C GLN A 127 -17.30 4.24 -2.50
N GLN A 128 -17.41 3.00 -2.04
CA GLN A 128 -17.61 2.71 -0.62
C GLN A 128 -16.41 3.17 0.22
N ALA A 129 -15.18 2.93 -0.25
CA ALA A 129 -13.97 3.36 0.44
C ALA A 129 -13.86 4.89 0.50
N GLN A 130 -14.15 5.58 -0.60
CA GLN A 130 -14.17 7.04 -0.65
C GLN A 130 -15.24 7.62 0.28
N ALA A 131 -16.46 7.07 0.24
CA ALA A 131 -17.56 7.46 1.14
C ALA A 131 -17.25 7.17 2.62
N SER A 132 -16.36 6.21 2.89
CA SER A 132 -15.90 5.87 4.24
C SER A 132 -14.76 6.76 4.75
N GLY A 133 -14.25 7.67 3.91
CA GLY A 133 -13.44 8.81 4.33
C GLY A 133 -12.11 8.99 3.60
N SER A 134 -11.71 8.05 2.73
CA SER A 134 -10.49 8.24 1.95
C SER A 134 -10.68 9.32 0.89
N ARG A 135 -9.69 10.20 0.73
CA ARG A 135 -9.77 11.34 -0.19
C ARG A 135 -9.60 10.88 -1.63
N ILE A 136 -8.57 10.07 -1.88
CA ILE A 136 -8.28 9.49 -3.18
C ILE A 136 -8.27 7.97 -3.01
N VAL A 137 -9.05 7.29 -3.83
CA VAL A 137 -9.10 5.83 -3.84
C VAL A 137 -8.75 5.35 -5.22
N CYS A 138 -7.74 4.49 -5.31
CA CYS A 138 -7.31 3.86 -6.55
C CYS A 138 -7.46 2.35 -6.45
N ALA A 139 -7.92 1.74 -7.54
CA ALA A 139 -7.97 0.29 -7.67
C ALA A 139 -7.26 -0.14 -8.96
N THR A 140 -6.26 -1.00 -8.82
CA THR A 140 -5.63 -1.68 -9.95
C THR A 140 -6.47 -2.89 -10.34
N ARG A 141 -6.50 -3.24 -11.62
CA ARG A 141 -7.31 -4.33 -12.18
C ARG A 141 -6.47 -5.23 -13.09
N GLY A 142 -5.24 -5.51 -12.68
CA GLY A 142 -4.31 -6.34 -13.45
C GLY A 142 -4.07 -5.79 -14.87
N ASP A 143 -4.32 -6.63 -15.86
CA ASP A 143 -4.19 -6.33 -17.29
C ASP A 143 -5.35 -5.50 -17.88
N GLU A 144 -6.33 -5.12 -17.05
CA GLU A 144 -7.38 -4.16 -17.40
C GLU A 144 -7.07 -2.71 -16.98
N GLY A 145 -5.91 -2.48 -16.36
CA GLY A 145 -5.41 -1.16 -15.99
C GLY A 145 -5.78 -0.73 -14.57
N ALA A 146 -6.06 0.54 -14.35
CA ALA A 146 -6.42 1.08 -13.04
C ALA A 146 -7.55 2.12 -13.14
N ILE A 147 -8.34 2.22 -12.07
CA ILE A 147 -9.33 3.29 -11.88
C ILE A 147 -9.03 4.08 -10.62
N LEU A 148 -9.42 5.35 -10.62
CA LEU A 148 -9.28 6.24 -9.48
C LEU A 148 -10.54 7.09 -9.32
N PHE A 149 -10.91 7.35 -8.08
CA PHE A 149 -11.95 8.31 -7.72
C PHE A 149 -11.42 9.25 -6.63
N ASP A 150 -11.56 10.55 -6.84
CA ASP A 150 -11.11 11.61 -5.90
C ASP A 150 -12.27 12.22 -5.08
N GLY A 151 -13.46 11.63 -5.19
CA GLY A 151 -14.70 12.13 -4.58
C GLY A 151 -15.54 13.02 -5.51
N GLN A 152 -15.02 13.40 -6.67
CA GLN A 152 -15.73 14.20 -7.68
C GLN A 152 -15.70 13.51 -9.04
N ASP A 153 -14.50 13.19 -9.52
CA ASP A 153 -14.24 12.71 -10.86
C ASP A 153 -13.65 11.31 -10.87
N TRP A 154 -13.99 10.57 -11.93
CA TRP A 154 -13.43 9.26 -12.22
C TRP A 154 -12.33 9.36 -13.24
N TYR A 155 -11.24 8.68 -12.96
CA TYR A 155 -10.10 8.55 -13.85
C TYR A 155 -9.86 7.08 -14.14
N GLN A 156 -9.46 6.79 -15.37
CA GLN A 156 -9.13 5.44 -15.80
C GLN A 156 -7.85 5.49 -16.63
N GLN A 157 -6.93 4.58 -16.33
CA GLN A 157 -5.68 4.43 -17.03
C GLN A 157 -5.62 3.01 -17.59
N ALA A 158 -5.50 2.88 -18.92
CA ALA A 158 -5.23 1.60 -19.56
C ALA A 158 -3.78 1.15 -19.24
N PRO A 159 -3.53 -0.16 -19.16
CA PRO A 159 -2.18 -0.65 -18.96
C PRO A 159 -1.38 -0.56 -20.25
N ASP A 160 -0.06 -0.36 -20.12
CA ASP A 160 0.85 -0.58 -21.22
C ASP A 160 1.10 -2.10 -21.34
N TYR A 161 0.66 -2.69 -22.45
CA TYR A 161 0.86 -4.12 -22.71
C TYR A 161 2.34 -4.41 -22.93
N VAL A 162 3.00 -4.89 -21.88
CA VAL A 162 4.36 -5.43 -21.91
C VAL A 162 4.30 -6.92 -21.59
N THR A 163 5.15 -7.74 -22.20
CA THR A 163 5.29 -9.14 -21.78
C THR A 163 5.90 -9.15 -20.37
N PRO A 164 5.15 -9.55 -19.33
CA PRO A 164 5.67 -9.49 -17.98
C PRO A 164 6.75 -10.56 -17.82
N VAL A 165 7.97 -10.14 -17.47
CA VAL A 165 9.04 -11.06 -17.04
C VAL A 165 8.85 -11.42 -15.56
N ASP A 166 8.32 -10.47 -14.79
CA ASP A 166 8.13 -10.52 -13.35
C ASP A 166 7.03 -9.51 -12.98
N THR A 167 5.94 -9.96 -12.35
CA THR A 167 4.82 -9.10 -11.87
C THR A 167 4.90 -8.73 -10.40
N MET A 168 5.95 -9.16 -9.67
CA MET A 168 6.07 -9.00 -8.22
C MET A 168 6.52 -7.57 -7.97
N GLY A 169 5.80 -6.89 -7.09
CA GLY A 169 6.01 -5.46 -6.84
C GLY A 169 5.49 -4.56 -7.95
N ALA A 170 4.73 -5.05 -8.93
CA ALA A 170 4.07 -4.17 -9.92
C ALA A 170 3.08 -3.22 -9.23
N GLY A 171 2.35 -3.71 -8.21
CA GLY A 171 1.50 -2.89 -7.34
C GLY A 171 2.31 -1.86 -6.56
N ASP A 172 3.36 -2.27 -5.86
CA ASP A 172 4.26 -1.36 -5.12
C ASP A 172 4.85 -0.27 -6.02
N ALA A 173 5.28 -0.64 -7.23
CA ALA A 173 5.82 0.28 -8.23
C ALA A 173 4.75 1.26 -8.72
N PHE A 174 3.53 0.80 -8.98
CA PHE A 174 2.39 1.64 -9.33
C PHE A 174 2.09 2.66 -8.24
N ILE A 175 1.96 2.21 -6.98
CA ILE A 175 1.67 3.07 -5.82
C ILE A 175 2.79 4.11 -5.65
N THR A 176 4.04 3.67 -5.71
CA THR A 176 5.21 4.55 -5.60
C THR A 176 5.20 5.62 -6.69
N ALA A 177 5.02 5.22 -7.95
CA ALA A 177 4.98 6.15 -9.08
C ALA A 177 3.83 7.15 -8.96
N PHE A 178 2.64 6.67 -8.60
CA PHE A 178 1.47 7.51 -8.40
C PHE A 178 1.71 8.54 -7.30
N ILE A 179 2.13 8.11 -6.10
CA ILE A 179 2.31 9.00 -4.94
C ILE A 179 3.43 10.01 -5.19
N CYS A 180 4.59 9.58 -5.70
CA CYS A 180 5.68 10.49 -6.02
C CYS A 180 5.28 11.55 -7.05
N HIS A 181 4.53 11.15 -8.10
CA HIS A 181 4.06 12.10 -9.09
C HIS A 181 3.01 13.05 -8.51
N PHE A 182 2.06 12.52 -7.73
CA PHE A 182 1.00 13.32 -7.09
C PHE A 182 1.58 14.38 -6.16
N LEU A 183 2.58 14.03 -5.34
CA LEU A 183 3.21 14.96 -4.40
C LEU A 183 4.14 15.97 -5.07
N ALA A 184 4.72 15.64 -6.23
CA ALA A 184 5.60 16.54 -6.97
C ALA A 184 4.84 17.67 -7.70
N GLN A 185 3.52 17.53 -7.88
CA GLN A 185 2.70 18.57 -8.47
C GLN A 185 2.54 19.73 -7.46
N PRO A 186 2.76 20.99 -7.86
CA PRO A 186 2.51 22.12 -6.98
C PRO A 186 1.04 22.12 -6.55
N THR A 187 0.80 22.16 -5.23
CA THR A 187 -0.53 22.48 -4.72
C THR A 187 -0.89 23.89 -5.18
N GLY A 188 -1.89 24.00 -6.06
CA GLY A 188 -2.46 25.28 -6.49
C GLY A 188 -3.17 26.02 -5.37
#